data_AF-B8JDS2-F1
#
_entry.id   AF-B8JDS2-F1
#
_cell.length_a   1.000
_cell.length_b   1.000
_cell.length_c   1.000
_cell.angle_alpha   90.00
_cell.angle_beta   90.00
_cell.angle_gamma   90.00
#
_symmetry.space_group_name_H-M   'P 1'
#
loop_
_entity.id
_entity.type
_entity.pdbx_description
1 polymer ?
#
loop_
_entity_poly.entity_id
_entity_poly.type
_entity_poly.pdbx_seq_one_letter_code
_entity_poly.pdbx_strand_id
1 'polypeptide(L)'
;MADPDERQRDRELRLRREQELKDLETENTHGERPLEGLSSAPTTWTQDQDDREAERVHGDDEPEAQARSLAQIPPAPDDRRLPARTDPPQADREEPDPS
;
A
#
# COMPACT_ATOMS: atom_id res chain seq x y z
N MET A 1 -6.09 61.02 3.45
CA MET A 1 -6.99 59.86 3.58
C MET A 1 -6.35 58.76 2.78
N ALA A 2 -5.80 57.71 3.41
CA ALA A 2 -5.19 56.60 2.69
C ALA A 2 -6.24 55.92 1.80
N ASP A 3 -5.85 55.60 0.57
CA ASP A 3 -6.72 54.99 -0.42
C ASP A 3 -7.36 53.73 0.18
N PRO A 4 -8.69 53.52 0.08
CA PRO A 4 -9.30 52.26 0.51
C PRO A 4 -8.58 51.02 -0.04
N ASP A 5 -8.01 51.09 -1.25
CA ASP A 5 -7.28 49.98 -1.88
C ASP A 5 -5.93 49.71 -1.20
N GLU A 6 -5.23 50.76 -0.77
CA GLU A 6 -3.97 50.65 0.00
C GLU A 6 -4.21 49.96 1.35
N ARG A 7 -5.30 50.34 2.04
CA ARG A 7 -5.66 49.72 3.33
C ARG A 7 -6.05 48.26 3.21
N GLN A 8 -6.70 47.87 2.11
CA GLN A 8 -7.00 46.47 1.83
C GLN A 8 -5.73 45.67 1.56
N ARG A 9 -4.83 46.20 0.72
CA ARG A 9 -3.55 45.57 0.41
C ARG A 9 -2.68 45.35 1.65
N ASP A 10 -2.61 46.35 2.54
CA ASP A 10 -1.89 46.23 3.81
C ASP A 10 -2.47 45.16 4.73
N ARG A 11 -3.80 45.01 4.75
CA ARG A 11 -4.46 43.97 5.53
C ARG A 11 -4.15 42.58 4.98
N GLU A 12 -4.19 42.42 3.66
CA GLU A 12 -3.86 41.16 3.00
C GLU A 12 -2.40 40.77 3.23
N LEU A 13 -1.47 41.71 3.10
CA LEU A 13 -0.05 41.46 3.39
C LEU A 13 0.19 41.03 4.83
N ARG A 14 -0.51 41.65 5.79
CA ARG A 14 -0.43 41.27 7.21
C ARG A 14 -0.94 39.86 7.44
N LEU A 15 -2.12 39.53 6.90
CA LEU A 15 -2.71 38.19 7.02
C LEU A 15 -1.82 37.12 6.38
N ARG A 16 -1.24 37.42 5.22
CA ARG A 16 -0.29 36.52 4.56
C ARG A 16 0.93 36.26 5.44
N ARG A 17 1.52 37.32 6.00
CA ARG A 17 2.67 37.19 6.90
C ARG A 17 2.34 36.41 8.18
N GLU A 18 1.14 36.61 8.74
CA GLU A 18 0.67 35.85 9.90
C GLU A 18 0.54 34.34 9.59
N GLN A 19 0.04 33.98 8.41
CA GLN A 19 -0.03 32.57 8.00
C GLN A 19 1.35 31.98 7.75
N GLU A 20 2.23 32.69 7.04
CA GLU A 20 3.61 32.22 6.81
C GLU A 20 4.35 31.97 8.13
N LEU A 21 4.14 32.81 9.16
CA LEU A 21 4.72 32.59 10.50
C LEU A 21 4.16 31.36 11.20
N LYS A 22 2.85 31.09 11.07
CA LYS A 22 2.20 29.92 11.68
C LYS A 22 2.67 28.61 11.01
N ASP A 23 2.83 28.63 9.69
CA ASP A 23 3.35 27.49 8.94
C ASP A 23 4.79 27.19 9.37
N LEU A 24 5.64 28.23 9.48
CA LEU A 24 7.00 28.10 10.02
C LEU A 24 7.04 27.63 11.48
N GLU A 25 6.11 28.07 12.34
CA GLU A 25 6.00 27.57 13.72
C GLU A 25 5.65 26.08 13.74
N THR A 26 4.75 25.65 12.85
CA THR A 26 4.35 24.24 12.71
C THR A 26 5.51 23.39 12.22
N GLU A 27 6.26 23.86 11.22
CA GLU A 27 7.46 23.18 10.72
C GLU A 27 8.59 23.17 11.75
N ASN A 28 8.79 24.26 12.50
CA ASN A 28 9.83 24.31 13.53
C ASN A 28 9.51 23.42 14.74
N THR A 29 8.23 23.11 14.96
CA THR A 29 7.78 22.13 15.97
C THR A 29 7.87 20.70 15.43
N HIS A 30 9.00 20.34 14.82
CA HIS A 30 9.38 18.96 14.52
C HIS A 30 9.83 18.23 15.80
N GLY A 31 8.88 18.02 16.72
CA GLY A 31 9.03 16.99 17.76
C GLY A 31 8.77 15.61 17.17
N GLU A 32 9.25 14.56 17.84
CA GLU A 32 8.86 13.19 17.50
C GLU A 32 7.33 13.12 17.43
N ARG A 33 6.79 12.54 16.34
CA ARG A 33 5.33 12.42 16.22
C ARG A 33 4.86 11.64 17.45
N PRO A 34 3.68 11.95 18.03
CA PRO A 34 3.25 11.36 19.31
C PRO A 34 3.28 9.82 19.39
N LEU A 35 3.32 9.13 18.24
CA LEU A 35 3.35 7.69 18.11
C LEU A 35 4.66 7.13 17.52
N GLU A 36 5.62 7.97 17.15
CA GLU A 36 6.84 7.57 16.42
C GLU A 36 7.77 6.66 17.26
N GLY A 37 7.67 6.73 18.59
CA GLY A 37 8.39 5.86 19.53
C GLY A 37 7.54 4.78 20.21
N LEU A 38 6.23 4.69 19.91
CA LEU A 38 5.31 3.75 20.57
C LEU A 38 5.06 2.46 19.78
N SER A 39 5.60 2.35 18.56
CA SER A 39 5.48 1.15 17.73
C SER A 39 6.15 -0.10 18.32
N SER A 40 7.13 0.08 19.21
CA SER A 40 7.85 -0.99 19.91
C SER A 40 7.45 -1.13 21.38
N ALA A 41 6.51 -0.32 21.87
CA ALA A 41 6.06 -0.39 23.25
C ALA A 41 5.32 -1.72 23.49
N PRO A 42 5.61 -2.44 24.59
CA PRO A 42 4.89 -3.68 24.90
C PRO A 42 3.41 -3.36 25.08
N THR A 43 2.57 -3.95 24.24
CA THR A 43 1.12 -3.85 24.36
C THR A 43 0.63 -4.87 25.39
N THR A 44 -0.60 -4.70 25.89
CA THR A 44 -1.28 -5.73 26.70
C THR A 44 -1.86 -6.86 25.85
N TRP A 45 -1.68 -6.79 24.53
CA TRP A 45 -2.14 -7.77 23.56
C TRP A 45 -1.16 -8.93 23.48
N THR A 46 -1.66 -10.14 23.72
CA THR A 46 -0.83 -11.36 23.74
C THR A 46 -0.93 -12.13 22.43
N GLN A 47 0.07 -12.97 22.13
CA GLN A 47 0.05 -13.85 20.96
C GLN A 47 -1.19 -14.77 20.97
N ASP A 48 -1.57 -15.31 22.13
CA ASP A 48 -2.77 -16.16 22.24
C ASP A 48 -4.08 -15.41 21.94
N GLN A 49 -4.10 -14.09 22.10
CA GLN A 49 -5.22 -13.25 21.65
C GLN A 49 -5.15 -13.01 20.14
N ASP A 50 -3.94 -12.80 19.63
CA ASP A 50 -3.68 -12.64 18.19
C ASP A 50 -4.12 -13.88 17.42
N ASP A 51 -3.68 -15.07 17.81
CA ASP A 51 -3.97 -16.32 17.11
C ASP A 51 -5.48 -16.63 17.10
N ARG A 52 -6.18 -16.37 18.22
CA ARG A 52 -7.64 -16.55 18.30
C ARG A 52 -8.39 -15.57 17.41
N GLU A 53 -7.91 -14.34 17.32
CA GLU A 53 -8.53 -13.31 16.51
C GLU A 53 -8.19 -13.49 15.03
N ALA A 54 -6.99 -13.98 14.71
CA ALA A 54 -6.55 -14.30 13.35
C ALA A 54 -7.45 -15.37 12.73
N GLU A 55 -7.77 -16.44 13.46
CA GLU A 55 -8.74 -17.44 12.99
C GLU A 55 -10.13 -16.83 12.75
N ARG A 56 -10.59 -15.96 13.66
CA ARG A 56 -11.90 -15.30 13.56
C ARG A 56 -12.00 -14.33 12.38
N VAL A 57 -10.92 -13.63 12.06
CA VAL A 57 -10.89 -12.56 11.04
C VAL A 57 -10.48 -13.10 9.68
N HIS A 58 -9.52 -14.03 9.62
CA HIS A 58 -8.87 -14.50 8.40
C HIS A 58 -9.13 -15.97 8.06
N GLY A 59 -9.88 -16.71 8.89
CA GLY A 59 -10.14 -18.14 8.68
C GLY A 59 -10.77 -18.47 7.32
N ASP A 60 -11.56 -17.54 6.77
CA ASP A 60 -12.24 -17.69 5.48
C ASP A 60 -11.56 -16.93 4.32
N ASP A 61 -10.44 -16.25 4.55
CA ASP A 61 -9.81 -15.39 3.52
C ASP A 61 -9.37 -16.20 2.28
N GLU A 62 -8.76 -17.36 2.50
CA GLU A 62 -8.29 -18.25 1.42
C GLU A 62 -9.46 -18.80 0.57
N PRO A 63 -10.50 -19.44 1.15
CA PRO A 63 -11.62 -19.92 0.35
C PRO A 63 -12.40 -18.78 -0.31
N GLU A 64 -12.56 -17.62 0.34
CA GLU A 64 -13.20 -16.46 -0.28
C GLU A 64 -12.39 -15.90 -1.45
N ALA A 65 -11.07 -15.77 -1.30
CA ALA A 65 -10.18 -15.32 -2.36
C ALA A 65 -10.23 -16.26 -3.57
N GLN A 66 -10.22 -17.57 -3.32
CA GLN A 66 -10.36 -18.58 -4.36
C GLN A 66 -11.71 -18.47 -5.09
N ALA A 67 -12.81 -18.34 -4.36
CA ALA A 67 -14.14 -18.18 -4.94
C ALA A 67 -14.24 -16.92 -5.81
N ARG A 68 -13.70 -15.79 -5.33
CA ARG A 68 -13.64 -14.53 -6.09
C ARG A 68 -12.78 -14.66 -7.35
N SER A 69 -11.66 -15.38 -7.27
CA SER A 69 -10.81 -15.64 -8.45
C SER A 69 -11.54 -16.47 -9.49
N LEU A 70 -12.21 -17.56 -9.09
CA LEU A 70 -12.97 -18.42 -10.00
C LEU A 70 -14.12 -17.65 -10.66
N ALA A 71 -14.79 -16.76 -9.95
CA ALA A 71 -15.86 -15.93 -10.51
C ALA A 71 -15.38 -14.95 -11.60
N GLN A 72 -14.09 -14.62 -11.62
CA GLN A 72 -13.49 -13.74 -12.64
C GLN A 72 -13.05 -14.48 -13.90
N ILE A 73 -12.83 -15.80 -13.82
CA ILE A 73 -12.35 -16.58 -14.95
C ILE A 73 -13.54 -16.93 -15.85
N PRO A 74 -13.61 -16.41 -17.09
CA PRO A 74 -14.67 -16.82 -18.01
C PRO A 74 -14.54 -18.31 -18.31
N PRO A 75 -15.66 -19.01 -18.55
CA PRO A 75 -15.64 -20.43 -18.85
C PRO A 75 -14.74 -20.71 -20.06
N ALA A 76 -14.04 -21.84 -19.99
CA ALA A 76 -13.30 -22.36 -21.11
C ALA A 76 -14.19 -22.45 -22.36
N PRO A 77 -13.75 -21.93 -23.52
CA PRO A 77 -14.52 -22.14 -24.74
C PRO A 77 -14.50 -23.63 -25.11
N ASP A 78 -15.64 -24.15 -25.61
CA ASP A 78 -15.90 -25.58 -25.87
C ASP A 78 -15.00 -26.18 -26.97
N ASP A 79 -14.34 -25.34 -27.74
CA ASP A 79 -13.57 -25.67 -28.93
C ASP A 79 -12.07 -25.89 -28.64
N ARG A 80 -11.68 -26.17 -27.39
CA ARG A 80 -10.31 -26.52 -26.99
C ARG A 80 -9.83 -27.85 -27.59
N ARG A 81 -9.62 -27.90 -28.90
CA ARG A 81 -8.53 -28.70 -29.47
C ARG A 81 -7.25 -27.98 -29.13
N LEU A 82 -6.56 -28.46 -28.09
CA LEU A 82 -5.16 -28.11 -27.89
C LEU A 82 -4.43 -28.44 -29.20
N PRO A 83 -3.65 -27.51 -29.79
CA PRO A 83 -2.80 -27.90 -30.91
C PRO A 83 -1.91 -29.04 -30.43
N ALA A 84 -1.74 -30.07 -31.28
CA ALA A 84 -0.82 -31.14 -31.00
C ALA A 84 0.52 -30.52 -30.60
N ARG A 85 1.01 -30.88 -29.41
CA ARG A 85 2.31 -30.43 -28.91
C ARG A 85 3.36 -30.91 -29.90
N THR A 86 3.78 -30.04 -30.82
CA THR A 86 4.97 -30.27 -31.62
C THR A 86 6.14 -30.04 -30.68
N ASP A 87 6.56 -31.10 -29.99
CA ASP A 87 7.82 -31.06 -29.28
C ASP A 87 8.91 -30.74 -30.33
N PRO A 88 9.74 -29.70 -30.11
CA PRO A 88 10.87 -29.44 -30.98
C PRO A 88 11.79 -30.66 -30.98
N PRO A 89 12.53 -30.94 -32.07
CA PRO A 89 13.53 -32.00 -32.05
C PRO A 89 14.45 -31.75 -30.86
N GLN A 90 14.57 -32.75 -29.99
CA GLN A 90 15.47 -32.73 -28.84
C GLN A 90 16.87 -32.47 -29.41
N ALA A 91 17.40 -31.26 -29.21
CA ALA A 91 18.79 -30.99 -29.52
C ALA A 91 19.62 -31.97 -28.70
N ASP A 92 20.51 -32.69 -29.39
CA ASP A 92 21.39 -33.69 -28.80
C ASP A 92 22.02 -33.14 -27.52
N ARG A 93 21.60 -33.71 -26.39
CA ARG A 93 22.14 -33.39 -25.07
C ARG A 93 23.51 -34.05 -25.02
N GLU A 94 24.56 -33.34 -25.44
CA GLU A 94 25.93 -33.72 -25.08
C GLU A 94 26.03 -33.64 -23.56
N GLU A 95 26.02 -34.80 -22.91
CA GLU A 95 26.42 -34.89 -21.51
C GLU A 95 27.90 -34.48 -21.40
N PRO A 96 28.26 -33.53 -20.52
CA PRO A 96 29.66 -33.20 -20.32
C PRO A 96 30.35 -34.37 -19.60
N ASP A 97 31.43 -34.86 -20.22
CA ASP A 97 32.31 -35.91 -19.71
C ASP A 97 32.92 -35.49 -18.35
N PRO A 98 32.65 -36.20 -17.25
CA PRO A 98 33.22 -35.87 -15.96
C PRO A 98 34.68 -36.31 -15.88
N SER A 99 35.61 -35.39 -16.15
CA SER A 99 37.03 -35.50 -15.76
C SER A 99 37.31 -34.87 -14.39
#